data_AF-A0A8S9Q8N7-F1
#
_entry.id   AF-A0A8S9Q8N7-F1
#
_cell.length_a   1.000
_cell.length_b   1.000
_cell.length_c   1.000
_cell.angle_alpha   90.00
_cell.angle_beta   90.00
_cell.angle_gamma   90.00
#
_symmetry.space_group_name_H-M   'P 1'
#
loop_
_entity.id
_entity.type
_entity.pdbx_description
1 polymer ?
#
loop_
_entity_poly.entity_id
_entity_poly.type
_entity_poly.pdbx_seq_one_letter_code
_entity_poly.pdbx_strand_id
1 'polypeptide(L)'
;MHSLLQKLGKEINRADPINNRRFLTEAEDICDVLTDNTGTKNTLAMYLNMSEINEPLSMDENSFQRMRNLKLLHFYKPWWWSRETGKGRLTLPDRGLHHFPRKLRLLRWDEYPSKCMPFNFRAESLVEI
;
A
#
# COMPACT_ATOMS: atom_id res chain seq x y z
N MET A 1 -13.42 5.66 -15.59
CA MET A 1 -13.04 6.99 -15.09
C MET A 1 -12.27 7.71 -16.19
N HIS A 2 -12.60 8.97 -16.51
CA HIS A 2 -11.90 9.73 -17.54
C HIS A 2 -10.52 10.22 -17.05
N SER A 3 -9.52 10.28 -17.93
CA SER A 3 -8.12 10.61 -17.59
C SER A 3 -7.96 12.00 -16.97
N LEU A 4 -8.67 13.01 -17.49
CA LEU A 4 -8.63 14.38 -16.95
C LEU A 4 -9.19 14.47 -15.51
N LEU A 5 -10.28 13.74 -15.22
CA LEU A 5 -10.85 13.71 -13.87
C LEU A 5 -9.92 13.00 -12.89
N GLN A 6 -9.26 11.94 -13.34
CA GLN A 6 -8.24 11.26 -12.53
C GLN A 6 -7.05 12.19 -12.24
N LYS A 7 -6.58 12.94 -13.25
CA LYS A 7 -5.49 13.91 -13.08
C LYS A 7 -5.85 14.99 -12.06
N LEU A 8 -7.02 15.61 -12.20
CA LEU A 8 -7.52 16.61 -11.26
C LEU A 8 -7.63 16.05 -9.84
N GLY A 9 -8.18 14.85 -9.68
CA GLY A 9 -8.28 14.20 -8.37
C GLY A 9 -6.92 13.95 -7.71
N LYS A 10 -5.91 13.57 -8.49
CA LYS A 10 -4.52 13.43 -8.01
C LYS A 10 -3.92 14.77 -7.58
N GLU A 11 -4.11 15.82 -8.37
CA GLU A 11 -3.61 17.17 -8.06
C GLU A 11 -4.23 17.73 -6.77
N ILE A 12 -5.55 17.61 -6.59
CA ILE A 12 -6.24 18.01 -5.36
C ILE A 12 -5.65 17.27 -4.15
N ASN A 13 -5.47 15.95 -4.26
CA ASN A 13 -4.91 15.17 -3.17
C ASN A 13 -3.42 15.51 -2.90
N ARG A 14 -2.63 15.87 -3.92
CA ARG A 14 -1.23 16.26 -3.76
C ARG A 14 -1.06 17.64 -3.11
N ALA A 15 -2.07 18.50 -3.20
CA ALA A 15 -2.07 19.81 -2.54
C ALA A 15 -2.07 19.70 -1.00
N ASP A 16 -2.58 18.61 -0.46
CA ASP A 16 -2.48 18.32 0.97
C ASP A 16 -1.06 17.82 1.35
N PRO A 17 -0.56 18.17 2.54
CA PRO A 17 0.65 17.58 3.10
C PRO A 17 0.54 16.05 3.15
N ILE A 18 1.66 15.33 2.97
CA ILE A 18 1.67 13.86 2.85
C ILE A 18 0.90 13.14 3.98
N ASN A 19 1.02 13.64 5.21
CA ASN A 19 0.35 13.10 6.39
C ASN A 19 -1.18 13.34 6.42
N ASN A 20 -1.69 14.25 5.60
CA ASN A 20 -3.10 14.57 5.43
C ASN A 20 -3.71 14.01 4.15
N ARG A 21 -2.89 13.49 3.23
CA ARG A 21 -3.36 12.89 1.97
C ARG A 21 -4.25 11.69 2.24
N ARG A 22 -5.39 11.65 1.55
CA ARG A 22 -6.35 10.53 1.66
C ARG A 22 -5.96 9.38 0.74
N PHE A 23 -5.29 9.67 -0.37
CA PHE A 23 -4.85 8.71 -1.36
C PHE A 23 -3.33 8.81 -1.49
N LEU A 24 -2.63 7.68 -1.43
CA LEU A 24 -1.21 7.63 -1.77
C LEU A 24 -1.08 6.87 -3.09
N THR A 25 -0.47 7.53 -4.09
CA THR A 25 -0.33 6.99 -5.45
C THR A 25 1.08 7.06 -6.00
N GLU A 26 1.96 7.85 -5.39
CA GLU A 26 3.37 7.94 -5.79
C GLU A 26 4.17 6.87 -5.04
N ALA A 27 5.00 6.12 -5.76
CA ALA A 27 5.76 5.03 -5.17
C ALA A 27 6.70 5.52 -4.06
N GLU A 28 7.41 6.63 -4.27
CA GLU A 28 8.32 7.23 -3.28
C GLU A 28 7.58 7.62 -1.99
N ASP A 29 6.50 8.38 -2.09
CA ASP A 29 5.65 8.76 -0.94
C ASP A 29 5.16 7.52 -0.16
N ILE A 30 4.77 6.45 -0.87
CA ILE A 30 4.31 5.21 -0.27
C ILE A 30 5.47 4.50 0.46
N CYS A 31 6.63 4.41 -0.18
CA CYS A 31 7.83 3.79 0.40
C CYS A 31 8.23 4.51 1.69
N ASP A 32 8.27 5.85 1.69
CA ASP A 32 8.60 6.65 2.87
C ASP A 32 7.57 6.44 3.99
N VAL A 33 6.28 6.46 3.64
CA VAL A 33 5.19 6.23 4.60
C VAL A 33 5.26 4.85 5.26
N LEU A 34 5.60 3.81 4.49
CA LEU A 34 5.70 2.44 4.99
C LEU A 34 6.99 2.20 5.80
N THR A 35 8.11 2.78 5.38
CA THR A 35 9.42 2.62 6.03
C THR A 35 9.47 3.37 7.35
N ASP A 36 9.02 4.63 7.36
CA ASP A 36 9.11 5.51 8.53
C ASP A 36 7.88 5.40 9.47
N ASN A 37 6.91 4.55 9.15
CA ASN A 37 5.66 4.40 9.90
C ASN A 37 4.92 5.73 10.11
N THR A 38 5.00 6.63 9.13
CA THR A 38 4.43 8.00 9.17
C THR A 38 2.99 8.07 8.65
N GLY A 39 2.45 6.95 8.15
CA GLY A 39 1.07 6.85 7.72
C GLY A 39 0.08 7.30 8.79
N THR A 40 -1.06 7.85 8.39
CA THR A 40 -2.01 8.44 9.34
C THR A 40 -3.42 7.90 9.18
N LYS A 41 -4.30 8.25 10.13
CA LYS A 41 -5.73 7.93 10.05
C LYS A 41 -6.43 8.62 8.87
N ASN A 42 -5.80 9.56 8.18
CA ASN A 42 -6.39 10.26 7.04
C ASN A 42 -6.27 9.44 5.76
N THR A 43 -5.23 8.59 5.66
CA THR A 43 -5.00 7.69 4.54
C THR A 43 -6.13 6.67 4.43
N LEU A 44 -6.82 6.66 3.29
CA LEU A 44 -7.92 5.76 2.96
C LEU A 44 -7.52 4.72 1.92
N ALA A 45 -6.56 5.03 1.06
CA ALA A 45 -6.18 4.14 -0.03
C ALA A 45 -4.70 4.30 -0.39
N MET A 46 -4.06 3.18 -0.72
CA MET A 46 -2.70 3.14 -1.26
C MET A 46 -2.72 2.37 -2.58
N TYR A 47 -2.22 2.99 -3.64
CA TYR A 47 -2.12 2.41 -4.96
C TYR A 47 -0.66 2.45 -5.39
N LEU A 48 -0.01 1.29 -5.40
CA LEU A 48 1.42 1.16 -5.65
C LEU A 48 1.67 0.33 -6.89
N ASN A 49 2.28 0.96 -7.90
CA ASN A 49 2.95 0.22 -8.96
C ASN A 49 4.30 -0.27 -8.41
N MET A 50 4.43 -1.56 -8.14
CA MET A 50 5.64 -2.08 -7.52
C MET A 50 6.87 -2.01 -8.45
N SER A 51 6.69 -1.85 -9.77
CA SER A 51 7.82 -1.64 -10.69
C SER A 51 8.51 -0.29 -10.50
N GLU A 52 7.84 0.69 -9.87
CA GLU A 52 8.34 2.05 -9.62
C GLU A 52 9.14 2.17 -8.32
N ILE A 53 9.21 1.11 -7.50
CA ILE A 53 10.03 1.10 -6.29
C ILE A 53 11.50 1.02 -6.72
N ASN A 54 12.35 2.01 -6.46
CA ASN A 54 13.74 1.98 -6.96
C ASN A 54 14.63 1.02 -6.16
N GLU A 55 14.52 1.04 -4.84
CA GLU A 55 15.35 0.27 -3.92
C GLU A 55 14.52 -0.73 -3.11
N PRO A 56 15.08 -1.90 -2.75
CA PRO A 56 14.42 -2.81 -1.82
C PRO A 56 14.17 -2.11 -0.47
N LEU A 57 12.93 -2.13 0.01
CA LEU A 57 12.57 -1.59 1.30
C LEU A 57 12.06 -2.71 2.21
N SER A 58 12.48 -2.67 3.47
CA SER A 58 11.96 -3.55 4.51
C SER A 58 10.90 -2.82 5.31
N MET A 59 9.69 -3.37 5.29
CA MET A 59 8.59 -2.85 6.09
C MET A 59 8.75 -3.27 7.55
N ASP A 60 8.21 -2.46 8.46
CA ASP A 60 8.05 -2.84 9.85
C ASP A 60 6.79 -3.70 10.02
N GLU A 61 6.79 -4.56 11.04
CA GLU A 61 5.62 -5.35 11.42
C GLU A 61 4.38 -4.49 11.76
N ASN A 62 4.58 -3.20 12.10
CA ASN A 62 3.57 -2.21 12.43
C ASN A 62 3.36 -1.13 11.35
N SER A 63 3.84 -1.30 10.11
CA SER A 63 3.72 -0.28 9.05
C SER A 63 2.29 0.24 8.81
N PHE A 64 1.26 -0.56 9.15
CA PHE A 64 -0.14 -0.15 9.02
C PHE A 64 -0.82 0.30 10.32
N GLN A 65 -0.12 0.35 11.46
CA GLN A 65 -0.70 0.58 12.79
C GLN A 65 -1.43 1.92 12.94
N ARG A 66 -0.88 2.97 12.31
CA ARG A 66 -1.44 4.33 12.39
C ARG A 66 -2.50 4.59 11.32
N MET A 67 -2.58 3.76 10.28
CA MET A 67 -3.51 3.88 9.14
C MET A 67 -4.86 3.18 9.39
N ARG A 68 -5.48 3.44 10.55
CA ARG A 68 -6.68 2.73 11.03
C ARG A 68 -7.92 2.88 10.12
N ASN A 69 -7.93 3.86 9.22
CA ASN A 69 -9.00 4.10 8.26
C ASN A 69 -8.69 3.63 6.84
N LEU A 70 -7.55 2.98 6.61
CA LEU A 70 -7.21 2.42 5.30
C LEU A 70 -8.28 1.41 4.88
N LYS A 71 -8.83 1.62 3.68
CA LYS A 71 -9.88 0.80 3.07
C LYS A 71 -9.38 0.02 1.85
N LEU A 72 -8.40 0.56 1.13
CA LEU A 72 -7.90 -0.03 -0.10
C LEU A 72 -6.37 -0.11 -0.05
N LEU A 73 -5.86 -1.31 -0.26
CA LEU A 73 -4.45 -1.56 -0.50
C LEU A 73 -4.34 -2.27 -1.85
N HIS A 74 -3.71 -1.62 -2.83
CA HIS A 74 -3.57 -2.12 -4.19
C HIS A 74 -2.12 -2.00 -4.62
N PHE A 75 -1.33 -3.00 -4.28
CA PHE A 75 0.06 -3.13 -4.69
C PHE A 75 0.10 -4.13 -5.82
N TYR A 76 0.40 -3.66 -7.02
CA TYR A 76 0.29 -4.47 -8.23
C TYR A 76 1.61 -4.53 -8.99
N LYS A 77 1.76 -5.64 -9.69
CA LYS A 77 2.85 -5.90 -10.63
C LYS A 77 2.31 -5.70 -12.05
N PRO A 78 2.83 -4.73 -12.82
CA PRO A 78 2.48 -4.62 -14.23
C PRO A 78 2.91 -5.86 -15.00
N TRP A 79 2.14 -6.24 -16.02
CA TRP A 79 2.39 -7.45 -16.82
C TRP A 79 3.76 -7.46 -17.52
N TRP A 80 4.30 -6.27 -17.81
CA TRP A 80 5.61 -6.10 -18.45
C TRP A 80 6.80 -6.18 -17.48
N TRP A 81 6.55 -6.14 -16.16
CA TRP A 81 7.60 -6.23 -15.15
C TRP A 81 7.89 -7.70 -14.85
N SER A 82 9.02 -8.22 -15.35
CA SER A 82 9.33 -9.65 -15.31
C SER A 82 9.77 -10.13 -13.92
N ARG A 83 9.61 -11.43 -13.64
CA ARG A 83 10.15 -12.07 -12.41
C ARG A 83 11.68 -12.02 -12.33
N GLU A 84 12.37 -11.94 -13.45
CA GLU A 84 13.84 -11.93 -13.51
C GLU A 84 14.43 -10.54 -13.19
N THR A 85 13.68 -9.46 -13.44
CA THR A 85 14.15 -8.08 -13.25
C THR A 85 13.90 -7.53 -11.85
N GLY A 86 13.19 -8.26 -10.98
CA GLY A 86 12.96 -7.83 -9.61
C GLY A 86 12.49 -8.97 -8.71
N LYS A 87 13.33 -9.40 -7.78
CA LYS A 87 12.84 -9.97 -6.51
C LYS A 87 11.91 -8.94 -5.87
N GLY A 88 10.88 -9.41 -5.15
CA GLY A 88 9.94 -8.52 -4.45
C GLY A 88 10.68 -7.42 -3.71
N ARG A 89 10.48 -6.17 -4.16
CA ARG A 89 11.19 -5.00 -3.61
C ARG A 89 10.64 -4.59 -2.24
N LEU A 90 9.47 -5.11 -1.85
CA LEU A 90 8.94 -5.03 -0.51
C LEU A 90 9.29 -6.30 0.25
N THR A 91 9.99 -6.19 1.36
CA THR A 91 10.23 -7.31 2.28
C THR A 91 9.48 -7.08 3.58
N LEU A 92 9.07 -8.19 4.21
CA LEU A 92 8.49 -8.20 5.54
C LEU A 92 9.49 -8.83 6.52
N PRO A 93 9.43 -8.50 7.83
CA PRO A 93 10.20 -9.22 8.83
C PRO A 93 9.79 -10.70 8.86
N ASP A 94 10.60 -11.58 9.45
CA ASP A 94 10.36 -13.03 9.48
C ASP A 94 8.97 -13.43 10.02
N ARG A 95 8.43 -12.64 10.96
CA ARG A 95 7.11 -12.84 11.54
C ARG A 95 5.96 -12.28 10.69
N GLY A 96 6.27 -11.55 9.62
CA GLY A 96 5.32 -10.83 8.79
C GLY A 96 4.75 -9.58 9.48
N LEU A 97 3.65 -9.07 8.94
CA LEU A 97 2.89 -7.96 9.55
C LEU A 97 2.09 -8.47 10.76
N HIS A 98 2.00 -7.67 11.82
CA HIS A 98 1.16 -7.99 12.98
C HIS A 98 -0.33 -7.90 12.67
N HIS A 99 -0.71 -6.92 11.87
CA HIS A 99 -2.10 -6.70 11.51
C HIS A 99 -2.25 -5.92 10.21
N PHE A 100 -3.34 -6.17 9.50
CA PHE A 100 -3.88 -5.21 8.54
C PHE A 100 -4.87 -4.27 9.22
N PRO A 101 -5.13 -3.07 8.65
CA PRO A 101 -6.18 -2.19 9.15
C PRO A 101 -7.56 -2.86 9.14
N ARG A 102 -8.30 -2.77 10.25
CA ARG A 102 -9.62 -3.43 10.39
C ARG A 102 -10.67 -2.97 9.39
N LYS A 103 -10.52 -1.77 8.85
CA LYS A 103 -11.43 -1.17 7.86
C LYS A 103 -11.05 -1.49 6.41
N LEU A 104 -10.03 -2.35 6.20
CA LEU A 104 -9.63 -2.76 4.87
C LEU A 104 -10.77 -3.52 4.20
N ARG A 105 -11.15 -3.06 3.00
CA ARG A 105 -12.23 -3.64 2.18
C ARG A 105 -11.70 -4.24 0.88
N LEU A 106 -10.57 -3.74 0.40
CA LEU A 106 -9.94 -4.20 -0.84
C LEU A 106 -8.46 -4.42 -0.57
N LEU A 107 -8.01 -5.63 -0.88
CA LEU A 107 -6.63 -6.06 -0.74
C LEU A 107 -6.18 -6.74 -2.04
N ARG A 108 -5.35 -6.05 -2.80
CA ARG A 108 -4.49 -6.64 -3.82
C ARG A 108 -3.05 -6.35 -3.44
N TRP A 109 -2.27 -7.41 -3.31
CA TRP A 109 -0.83 -7.31 -3.09
C TRP A 109 -0.16 -8.43 -3.87
N ASP A 110 0.20 -8.12 -5.12
CA ASP A 110 0.85 -9.10 -5.99
C ASP A 110 2.22 -9.47 -5.38
N GLU A 111 2.62 -10.74 -5.49
CA GLU A 111 3.88 -11.24 -4.92
C GLU A 111 4.04 -10.91 -3.41
N TYR A 112 2.95 -10.99 -2.64
CA TYR A 112 2.95 -10.74 -1.19
C TYR A 112 4.12 -11.49 -0.49
N PRO A 113 4.96 -10.82 0.32
CA PRO A 113 6.24 -11.40 0.74
C PRO A 113 6.15 -12.57 1.75
N SER A 114 5.00 -12.71 2.42
CA SER A 114 4.78 -13.78 3.40
C SER A 114 3.86 -14.87 2.85
N LYS A 115 4.09 -16.11 3.30
CA LYS A 115 3.23 -17.27 2.98
C LYS A 115 1.87 -17.20 3.67
N CYS A 116 1.77 -16.43 4.75
CA CYS A 116 0.58 -16.35 5.58
C CYS A 116 0.13 -14.90 5.78
N MET A 117 -1.18 -14.70 5.84
CA MET A 117 -1.75 -13.43 6.31
C MET A 117 -1.49 -13.26 7.82
N PRO A 118 -1.49 -12.02 8.34
CA PRO A 118 -1.41 -11.75 9.77
C PRO A 118 -2.50 -12.52 10.54
N PHE A 119 -2.15 -13.09 11.69
CA PHE A 119 -3.09 -13.91 12.47
C PHE A 119 -4.40 -13.19 12.83
N ASN A 120 -4.33 -11.87 13.07
CA ASN A 120 -5.49 -11.04 13.41
C ASN A 120 -6.22 -10.48 12.18
N PHE A 121 -5.92 -10.96 10.97
CA PHE A 121 -6.55 -10.49 9.75
C PHE A 121 -8.02 -10.91 9.69
N ARG A 122 -8.92 -9.92 9.56
CA ARG A 122 -10.36 -10.14 9.44
C ARG A 122 -10.78 -9.95 8.00
N ALA A 123 -10.88 -11.05 7.26
CA ALA A 123 -11.32 -11.05 5.87
C ALA A 123 -12.82 -10.70 5.71
N GLU A 124 -13.61 -10.74 6.77
CA GLU A 124 -15.06 -10.41 6.79
C GLU A 124 -15.39 -9.02 6.21
N SER A 125 -14.45 -8.08 6.29
CA SER A 125 -14.63 -6.72 5.74
C SER A 125 -14.29 -6.61 4.25
N LEU A 126 -13.65 -7.62 3.67
CA LEU A 126 -13.23 -7.61 2.27
C LEU A 126 -14.43 -7.80 1.34
N VAL A 127 -14.38 -7.13 0.19
CA VAL A 127 -15.36 -7.28 -0.89
C VAL A 127 -14.67 -7.76 -2.16
N GLU A 128 -15.32 -8.65 -2.90
CA GLU A 128 -14.91 -9.08 -4.23
C GLU A 128 -15.37 -8.06 -5.28
N ILE A 129 -14.55 -7.82 -6.31
CA ILE A 129 -14.82 -6.91 -7.43
C ILE A 129 -14.63 -7.65 -8.73
#